data_AF-A0A0D2L5M3-F1
#
_entry.id   AF-A0A0D2L5M3-F1
#
_cell.length_a   1.000
_cell.length_b   1.000
_cell.length_c   1.000
_cell.angle_alpha   90.00
_cell.angle_beta   90.00
_cell.angle_gamma   90.00
#
_symmetry.space_group_name_H-M   'P 1'
#
loop_
_entity.id
_entity.type
_entity.pdbx_description
1 polymer ?
#
loop_
_entity_poly.entity_id
_entity_poly.type
_entity_poly.pdbx_seq_one_letter_code
_entity_poly.pdbx_strand_id
1 'polypeptide(L)'
;MHHLSVCAAGLGGVSINADAAAAVAARLKPDEVRAAARAGFPVRFETIEDEITFLAIYRLLDFGSEYDEQLRAATGRDARETMQFGALGLHLGAKRLDRHFLKDFSLFGVTNYFSFEARVDHPLADAIRATLNGAGAALERLGQRTFGQHILKLLDARKAAGEPALAAALVADLAANFPGFDDVATCGESRKAQALAADLFARFGMPTDVGTADPGTAAPDARFAWDDAALLAGDSGALAAAAWRGLGVVALPEALAAAVDGGQPLSVL
;
A
#
# COMPACT_ATOMS: atom_id res chain seq x y z
N MET A 1 -6.89 -14.10 10.03
CA MET A 1 -8.31 -13.69 9.81
C MET A 1 -8.87 -12.89 11.01
N HIS A 2 -8.03 -12.13 11.75
CA HIS A 2 -8.42 -11.35 12.94
C HIS A 2 -8.43 -9.82 12.74
N HIS A 3 -8.11 -9.30 11.54
CA HIS A 3 -7.70 -7.89 11.38
C HIS A 3 -8.70 -6.97 10.64
N LEU A 4 -9.87 -7.45 10.19
CA LEU A 4 -10.97 -6.56 9.77
C LEU A 4 -11.66 -5.83 10.96
N SER A 5 -11.11 -5.97 12.17
CA SER A 5 -11.77 -5.60 13.43
C SER A 5 -11.53 -4.15 13.88
N VAL A 6 -10.54 -3.42 13.36
CA VAL A 6 -10.08 -2.20 14.06
C VAL A 6 -10.72 -0.90 13.55
N CYS A 7 -10.92 -0.71 12.23
CA CYS A 7 -11.71 0.42 11.75
C CYS A 7 -13.21 0.28 12.03
N ALA A 8 -13.69 -0.95 12.21
CA ALA A 8 -15.07 -1.27 12.56
C ALA A 8 -15.36 -1.17 14.07
N ALA A 9 -14.33 -1.07 14.93
CA ALA A 9 -14.49 -1.14 16.39
C ALA A 9 -15.32 0.02 16.98
N GLY A 10 -15.47 1.14 16.25
CA GLY A 10 -16.36 2.24 16.65
C GLY A 10 -17.81 2.09 16.19
N LEU A 11 -18.06 1.32 15.12
CA LEU A 11 -19.40 1.09 14.56
C LEU A 11 -19.85 -0.30 14.97
N GLY A 12 -20.32 -0.42 16.22
CA GLY A 12 -20.77 -1.69 16.78
C GLY A 12 -21.64 -2.50 15.81
N GLY A 13 -21.22 -3.74 15.52
CA GLY A 13 -22.02 -4.72 14.79
C GLY A 13 -21.59 -5.01 13.34
N VAL A 14 -20.49 -4.45 12.83
CA VAL A 14 -19.84 -5.03 11.64
C VAL A 14 -19.15 -6.33 12.03
N SER A 15 -19.39 -7.40 11.28
CA SER A 15 -18.81 -8.72 11.53
C SER A 15 -18.41 -9.44 10.25
N ILE A 16 -17.50 -10.41 10.38
CA ILE A 16 -17.10 -11.28 9.27
C ILE A 16 -17.84 -12.59 9.38
N ASN A 17 -18.57 -12.94 8.32
CA ASN A 17 -19.19 -14.24 8.18
C ASN A 17 -18.13 -15.25 7.74
N ALA A 18 -17.63 -16.05 8.69
CA ALA A 18 -16.56 -17.02 8.45
C ALA A 18 -16.94 -18.07 7.39
N ASP A 19 -18.19 -18.51 7.34
CA ASP A 19 -18.67 -19.50 6.38
C ASP A 19 -18.69 -18.93 4.96
N ALA A 20 -19.17 -17.69 4.80
CA ALA A 20 -19.13 -16.99 3.52
C ALA A 20 -17.68 -16.73 3.08
N ALA A 21 -16.79 -16.33 3.99
CA ALA A 21 -15.35 -16.17 3.72
C ALA A 21 -14.73 -17.49 3.24
N ALA A 22 -15.01 -18.60 3.93
CA ALA A 22 -14.52 -19.92 3.55
C ALA A 22 -15.07 -20.36 2.18
N ALA A 23 -16.35 -20.10 1.91
CA ALA A 23 -16.96 -20.40 0.62
C ALA A 23 -16.36 -19.58 -0.53
N VAL A 24 -16.04 -18.30 -0.31
CA VAL A 24 -15.31 -17.48 -1.29
C VAL A 24 -13.89 -18.01 -1.48
N ALA A 25 -13.17 -18.29 -0.40
CA ALA A 25 -11.80 -18.82 -0.46
C ALA A 25 -11.73 -20.15 -1.23
N ALA A 26 -12.69 -21.06 -1.03
CA ALA A 26 -12.78 -22.33 -1.74
C ALA A 26 -12.99 -22.18 -3.26
N ARG A 27 -13.51 -21.04 -3.72
CA ARG A 27 -13.71 -20.73 -5.15
C ARG A 27 -12.48 -20.08 -5.80
N LEU A 28 -11.60 -19.52 -4.99
CA LEU A 28 -10.38 -18.88 -5.47
C LEU A 28 -9.32 -19.94 -5.71
N LYS A 29 -8.72 -19.95 -6.90
CA LYS A 29 -7.56 -20.79 -7.15
C LYS A 29 -6.33 -20.08 -6.59
N PRO A 30 -5.58 -20.70 -5.66
CA PRO A 30 -4.41 -20.06 -5.05
C PRO A 30 -3.42 -19.51 -6.08
N ASP A 31 -3.21 -20.21 -7.20
CA ASP A 31 -2.33 -19.77 -8.27
C ASP A 31 -2.81 -18.52 -8.99
N GLU A 32 -4.11 -18.40 -9.25
CA GLU A 32 -4.69 -17.21 -9.90
C GLU A 32 -4.62 -16.00 -8.96
N VAL A 33 -4.88 -16.21 -7.67
CA VAL A 33 -4.73 -15.15 -6.65
C VAL A 33 -3.27 -14.73 -6.53
N ARG A 34 -2.33 -15.69 -6.48
CA ARG A 34 -0.89 -15.39 -6.45
C ARG A 34 -0.45 -14.63 -7.70
N ALA A 35 -0.91 -15.05 -8.88
CA ALA A 35 -0.59 -14.39 -10.14
C ALA A 35 -1.14 -12.96 -10.18
N ALA A 36 -2.37 -12.76 -9.71
CA ALA A 36 -2.97 -11.43 -9.60
C ALA A 36 -2.25 -10.54 -8.58
N ALA A 37 -1.89 -11.09 -7.41
CA ALA A 37 -1.11 -10.37 -6.40
C ALA A 37 0.31 -10.02 -6.87
N ARG A 38 0.88 -10.86 -7.76
CA ARG A 38 2.16 -10.62 -8.42
C ARG A 38 2.04 -9.79 -9.70
N ALA A 39 0.83 -9.39 -10.11
CA ALA A 39 0.64 -8.57 -11.30
C ALA A 39 1.47 -7.29 -11.13
N GLY A 40 2.60 -7.27 -11.83
CA GLY A 40 3.60 -6.24 -11.68
C GLY A 40 3.11 -4.92 -12.25
N PHE A 41 3.86 -3.88 -11.95
CA PHE A 41 3.71 -2.64 -12.71
C PHE A 41 4.20 -2.86 -14.14
N PRO A 42 3.68 -2.16 -15.15
CA PRO A 42 4.09 -2.29 -16.56
C PRO A 42 5.45 -1.64 -16.81
N VAL A 43 6.38 -1.74 -15.87
CA VAL A 43 7.72 -1.17 -15.90
C VAL A 43 8.73 -2.23 -15.45
N ARG A 44 9.94 -2.15 -15.99
CA ARG A 44 11.05 -3.00 -15.59
C ARG A 44 11.94 -2.22 -14.63
N PHE A 45 12.23 -2.82 -13.48
CA PHE A 45 13.19 -2.27 -12.53
C PHE A 45 14.59 -2.82 -12.83
N GLU A 46 15.62 -1.98 -12.71
CA GLU A 46 17.02 -2.40 -12.91
C GLU A 46 17.51 -3.26 -11.75
N THR A 47 17.09 -2.92 -10.53
CA THR A 47 17.46 -3.62 -9.30
C THR A 47 16.26 -3.83 -8.38
N ILE A 48 16.37 -4.78 -7.47
CA ILE A 48 15.38 -4.97 -6.38
C ILE A 48 15.29 -3.73 -5.48
N GLU A 49 16.39 -2.99 -5.29
CA GLU A 49 16.39 -1.74 -4.52
C GLU A 49 15.48 -0.69 -5.17
N ASP A 50 15.52 -0.57 -6.51
CA ASP A 50 14.69 0.38 -7.24
C ASP A 50 13.21 -0.01 -7.18
N GLU A 51 12.91 -1.29 -7.30
CA GLU A 51 11.54 -1.82 -7.20
C GLU A 51 10.94 -1.60 -5.80
N ILE A 52 11.70 -1.90 -4.75
CA ILE A 52 11.29 -1.64 -3.36
C ILE A 52 11.10 -0.14 -3.15
N THR A 53 12.00 0.70 -3.68
CA THR A 53 11.89 2.15 -3.57
C THR A 53 10.62 2.66 -4.22
N PHE A 54 10.30 2.17 -5.40
CA PHE A 54 9.06 2.49 -6.09
C PHE A 54 7.82 2.05 -5.28
N LEU A 55 7.77 0.80 -4.83
CA LEU A 55 6.65 0.27 -4.03
C LEU A 55 6.45 1.08 -2.75
N ALA A 56 7.54 1.44 -2.07
CA ALA A 56 7.49 2.24 -0.86
C ALA A 56 6.90 3.64 -1.13
N ILE A 57 7.32 4.32 -2.20
CA ILE A 57 6.75 5.61 -2.59
C ILE A 57 5.27 5.47 -2.96
N TYR A 58 4.91 4.45 -3.75
CA TYR A 58 3.53 4.19 -4.13
C TYR A 58 2.62 4.02 -2.90
N ARG A 59 3.05 3.20 -1.92
CA ARG A 59 2.28 2.96 -0.69
C ARG A 59 2.30 4.13 0.29
N LEU A 60 3.39 4.88 0.35
CA LEU A 60 3.46 6.13 1.12
C LEU A 60 2.40 7.13 0.65
N LEU A 61 2.18 7.17 -0.67
CA LEU A 61 1.23 8.05 -1.36
C LEU A 61 -0.20 7.47 -1.43
N ASP A 62 -0.48 6.35 -0.79
CA ASP A 62 -1.81 5.73 -0.75
C ASP A 62 -2.76 6.52 0.16
N PHE A 63 -3.18 7.71 -0.28
CA PHE A 63 -4.14 8.60 0.39
C PHE A 63 -4.83 9.50 -0.65
N GLY A 64 -5.78 10.32 -0.19
CA GLY A 64 -6.47 11.28 -1.03
C GLY A 64 -7.77 10.78 -1.63
N SER A 65 -8.29 9.64 -1.17
CA SER A 65 -9.60 9.11 -1.59
C SER A 65 -10.76 10.07 -1.31
N GLU A 66 -10.60 10.99 -0.35
CA GLU A 66 -11.51 12.10 -0.10
C GLU A 66 -11.60 13.10 -1.26
N TYR A 67 -10.62 13.08 -2.18
CA TYR A 67 -10.59 13.89 -3.39
C TYR A 67 -11.03 13.13 -4.65
N ASP A 68 -11.48 11.88 -4.53
CA ASP A 68 -11.82 11.01 -5.66
C ASP A 68 -12.80 11.66 -6.66
N GLU A 69 -13.84 12.33 -6.17
CA GLU A 69 -14.82 12.99 -7.05
C GLU A 69 -14.18 14.15 -7.84
N GLN A 70 -13.36 14.96 -7.18
CA GLN A 70 -12.68 16.07 -7.83
C GLN A 70 -11.61 15.58 -8.82
N LEU A 71 -10.87 14.53 -8.45
CA LEU A 71 -9.87 13.90 -9.31
C LEU A 71 -10.51 13.26 -10.54
N ARG A 72 -11.64 12.54 -10.37
CA ARG A 72 -12.37 11.96 -11.50
C ARG A 72 -12.91 13.04 -12.42
N ALA A 73 -13.44 14.13 -11.87
CA ALA A 73 -13.93 15.26 -12.67
C ALA A 73 -12.80 15.95 -13.46
N ALA A 74 -11.62 16.13 -12.86
CA ALA A 74 -10.50 16.84 -13.48
C ALA A 74 -9.66 15.99 -14.42
N THR A 75 -9.40 14.73 -14.06
CA THR A 75 -8.40 13.87 -14.73
C THR A 75 -8.98 12.58 -15.29
N GLY A 76 -10.23 12.24 -14.96
CA GLY A 76 -10.83 10.95 -15.27
C GLY A 76 -10.30 9.78 -14.43
N ARG A 77 -9.50 10.06 -13.38
CA ARG A 77 -8.86 9.06 -12.52
C ARG A 77 -9.27 9.27 -11.07
N ASP A 78 -9.29 8.21 -10.29
CA ASP A 78 -9.42 8.32 -8.84
C ASP A 78 -8.09 8.61 -8.14
N ALA A 79 -8.08 8.75 -6.82
CA ALA A 79 -6.88 9.01 -6.05
C ALA A 79 -5.83 7.91 -6.25
N ARG A 80 -6.24 6.64 -6.17
CA ARG A 80 -5.32 5.51 -6.30
C ARG A 80 -4.65 5.47 -7.66
N GLU A 81 -5.41 5.62 -8.74
CA GLU A 81 -4.92 5.68 -10.11
C GLU A 81 -4.02 6.90 -10.32
N THR A 82 -4.36 8.04 -9.72
CA THR A 82 -3.54 9.26 -9.77
C THR A 82 -2.20 9.06 -9.08
N MET A 83 -2.17 8.44 -7.91
CA MET A 83 -0.95 8.14 -7.17
C MET A 83 -0.11 7.07 -7.87
N GLN A 84 -0.74 6.07 -8.46
CA GLN A 84 -0.06 5.08 -9.29
C GLN A 84 0.59 5.73 -10.51
N PHE A 85 -0.16 6.57 -11.22
CA PHE A 85 0.34 7.31 -12.38
C PHE A 85 1.53 8.20 -11.98
N GLY A 86 1.40 8.95 -10.88
CA GLY A 86 2.46 9.78 -10.35
C GLY A 86 3.71 9.01 -9.94
N ALA A 87 3.56 7.92 -9.18
CA ALA A 87 4.68 7.06 -8.80
C ALA A 87 5.40 6.47 -10.03
N LEU A 88 4.65 6.06 -11.06
CA LEU A 88 5.23 5.58 -12.32
C LEU A 88 5.96 6.71 -13.06
N GLY A 89 5.35 7.90 -13.16
CA GLY A 89 5.97 9.07 -13.75
C GLY A 89 7.27 9.46 -13.04
N LEU A 90 7.29 9.38 -11.71
CA LEU A 90 8.49 9.59 -10.89
C LEU A 90 9.57 8.57 -11.22
N HIS A 91 9.24 7.27 -11.25
CA HIS A 91 10.22 6.23 -11.55
C HIS A 91 10.80 6.33 -12.96
N LEU A 92 9.96 6.63 -13.95
CA LEU A 92 10.38 6.73 -15.35
C LEU A 92 11.09 8.06 -15.67
N GLY A 93 10.72 9.14 -14.99
CA GLY A 93 11.19 10.49 -15.32
C GLY A 93 12.26 11.05 -14.38
N ALA A 94 12.38 10.54 -13.15
CA ALA A 94 13.44 10.97 -12.25
C ALA A 94 14.73 10.23 -12.58
N LYS A 95 15.85 10.96 -12.63
CA LYS A 95 17.17 10.33 -12.76
C LYS A 95 17.47 9.38 -11.60
N ARG A 96 16.98 9.72 -10.40
CA ARG A 96 17.11 8.95 -9.15
C ARG A 96 15.99 9.31 -8.18
N LEU A 97 15.30 8.30 -7.65
CA LEU A 97 14.34 8.45 -6.53
C LEU A 97 15.08 8.34 -5.19
N ASP A 98 16.01 9.27 -4.96
CA ASP A 98 16.82 9.32 -3.75
C ASP A 98 16.36 10.40 -2.76
N ARG A 99 16.95 10.37 -1.57
CA ARG A 99 16.66 11.32 -0.48
C ARG A 99 16.75 12.78 -0.89
N HIS A 100 17.65 13.16 -1.79
CA HIS A 100 17.83 14.56 -2.18
C HIS A 100 16.68 14.98 -3.08
N PHE A 101 16.38 14.16 -4.09
CA PHE A 101 15.23 14.38 -4.95
C PHE A 101 13.91 14.44 -4.16
N LEU A 102 13.70 13.51 -3.23
CA LEU A 102 12.49 13.47 -2.41
C LEU A 102 12.40 14.67 -1.45
N LYS A 103 13.50 15.06 -0.80
CA LYS A 103 13.51 16.18 0.17
C LYS A 103 13.21 17.53 -0.50
N ASP A 104 13.69 17.70 -1.72
CA ASP A 104 13.56 18.93 -2.50
C ASP A 104 12.42 18.84 -3.54
N PHE A 105 11.48 17.90 -3.38
CA PHE A 105 10.38 17.73 -4.32
C PHE A 105 9.47 18.96 -4.30
N SER A 106 9.16 19.47 -5.49
CA SER A 106 8.47 20.74 -5.67
C SER A 106 7.02 20.56 -6.09
N LEU A 107 6.19 21.59 -5.91
CA LEU A 107 4.83 21.60 -6.47
C LEU A 107 4.83 21.46 -7.99
N PHE A 108 5.82 22.04 -8.67
CA PHE A 108 5.99 21.83 -10.11
C PHE A 108 6.23 20.35 -10.45
N GLY A 109 7.00 19.64 -9.60
CA GLY A 109 7.14 18.19 -9.69
C GLY A 109 5.80 17.47 -9.54
N VAL A 110 4.99 17.86 -8.54
CA VAL A 110 3.65 17.29 -8.35
C VAL A 110 2.79 17.46 -9.61
N THR A 111 2.70 18.67 -10.16
CA THR A 111 1.98 18.95 -11.41
C THR A 111 2.47 18.07 -12.56
N ASN A 112 3.79 17.99 -12.76
CA ASN A 112 4.37 17.27 -13.90
C ASN A 112 4.17 15.76 -13.81
N TYR A 113 4.39 15.16 -12.63
CA TYR A 113 4.36 13.71 -12.49
C TYR A 113 2.95 13.18 -12.26
N PHE A 114 2.10 13.91 -11.54
CA PHE A 114 0.75 13.43 -11.16
C PHE A 114 -0.36 13.98 -12.07
N SER A 115 -0.02 14.85 -13.04
CA SER A 115 -0.99 15.48 -13.96
C SER A 115 -2.07 16.31 -13.25
N PHE A 116 -1.71 17.00 -12.16
CA PHE A 116 -2.59 18.05 -11.62
C PHE A 116 -2.61 19.25 -12.56
N GLU A 117 -3.75 19.91 -12.70
CA GLU A 117 -3.83 21.17 -13.42
C GLU A 117 -3.09 22.26 -12.62
N ALA A 118 -2.10 22.91 -13.23
CA ALA A 118 -1.24 23.91 -12.59
C ALA A 118 -1.96 25.17 -12.06
N ARG A 119 -3.28 25.29 -12.29
CA ARG A 119 -4.07 26.49 -12.02
C ARG A 119 -4.87 26.43 -10.72
N VAL A 120 -4.87 25.30 -10.03
CA VAL A 120 -5.64 25.12 -8.80
C VAL A 120 -4.68 24.77 -7.67
N ASP A 121 -4.63 25.64 -6.66
CA ASP A 121 -4.04 25.31 -5.37
C ASP A 121 -4.84 24.14 -4.78
N HIS A 122 -4.35 22.93 -4.99
CA HIS A 122 -5.05 21.70 -4.61
C HIS A 122 -4.44 21.16 -3.32
N PRO A 123 -5.20 21.04 -2.22
CA PRO A 123 -4.67 20.54 -0.94
C PRO A 123 -3.95 19.19 -1.05
N LEU A 124 -4.44 18.30 -1.91
CA LEU A 124 -3.76 17.03 -2.23
C LEU A 124 -2.34 17.23 -2.80
N ALA A 125 -2.12 18.23 -3.64
CA ALA A 125 -0.80 18.48 -4.22
C ALA A 125 0.21 18.90 -3.14
N ASP A 126 -0.23 19.73 -2.19
CA ASP A 126 0.56 20.07 -1.01
C ASP A 126 0.82 18.86 -0.12
N ALA A 127 -0.18 18.01 0.09
CA ALA A 127 -0.04 16.78 0.88
C ALA A 127 0.95 15.79 0.24
N ILE A 128 0.91 15.60 -1.08
CA ILE A 128 1.89 14.78 -1.83
C ILE A 128 3.28 15.35 -1.63
N ARG A 129 3.48 16.65 -1.87
CA ARG A 129 4.77 17.31 -1.69
C ARG A 129 5.29 17.16 -0.27
N ALA A 130 4.47 17.47 0.72
CA ALA A 130 4.86 17.40 2.13
C ALA A 130 5.24 15.97 2.52
N THR A 131 4.50 14.98 2.05
CA THR A 131 4.78 13.56 2.30
C THR A 131 6.11 13.11 1.70
N LEU A 132 6.38 13.46 0.44
CA LEU A 132 7.65 13.12 -0.22
C LEU A 132 8.84 13.86 0.42
N ASN A 133 8.68 15.14 0.73
CA ASN A 133 9.73 15.93 1.40
C ASN A 133 10.02 15.37 2.80
N GLY A 134 8.99 14.99 3.55
CA GLY A 134 9.12 14.33 4.85
C GLY A 134 9.87 13.00 4.76
N ALA A 135 9.58 12.20 3.74
CA ALA A 135 10.31 10.95 3.48
C ALA A 135 11.78 11.20 3.12
N GLY A 136 12.07 12.18 2.26
CA GLY A 136 13.44 12.56 1.91
C GLY A 136 14.25 13.02 3.14
N ALA A 137 13.65 13.84 4.00
CA ALA A 137 14.27 14.28 5.25
C ALA A 137 14.50 13.11 6.23
N ALA A 138 13.57 12.16 6.31
CA ALA A 138 13.74 10.95 7.12
C ALA A 138 14.90 10.07 6.61
N LEU A 139 14.99 9.83 5.30
CA LEU A 139 16.10 9.09 4.70
C LEU A 139 17.45 9.77 4.95
N GLU A 140 17.51 11.11 4.85
CA GLU A 140 18.70 11.89 5.15
C GLU A 140 19.14 11.70 6.62
N ARG A 141 18.21 11.82 7.58
CA ARG A 141 18.46 11.59 9.01
C ARG A 141 18.99 10.18 9.29
N LEU A 142 18.47 9.18 8.58
CA LEU A 142 18.90 7.77 8.70
C LEU A 142 20.20 7.46 7.93
N GLY A 143 20.74 8.43 7.19
CA GLY A 143 21.90 8.23 6.32
C GLY A 143 21.65 7.24 5.18
N GLN A 144 20.38 7.05 4.78
CA GLN A 144 19.99 6.15 3.69
C GLN A 144 19.75 6.94 2.41
N ARG A 145 20.08 6.38 1.26
CA ARG A 145 19.92 7.02 -0.05
C ARG A 145 18.49 6.86 -0.57
N THR A 146 17.91 5.68 -0.42
CA THR A 146 16.60 5.30 -0.97
C THR A 146 15.81 4.51 0.06
N PHE A 147 14.50 4.36 -0.14
CA PHE A 147 13.68 3.45 0.66
C PHE A 147 14.14 2.00 0.51
N GLY A 148 14.47 1.56 -0.72
CA GLY A 148 14.98 0.23 -0.97
C GLY A 148 16.24 -0.07 -0.17
N GLN A 149 17.19 0.87 -0.12
CA GLN A 149 18.41 0.70 0.67
C GLN A 149 18.08 0.57 2.16
N HIS A 150 17.20 1.42 2.69
CA HIS A 150 16.78 1.38 4.09
C HIS A 150 16.18 0.03 4.47
N ILE A 151 15.20 -0.43 3.69
CA ILE A 151 14.48 -1.69 3.95
C ILE A 151 15.42 -2.88 3.84
N LEU A 152 16.22 -2.97 2.78
CA LEU A 152 17.18 -4.08 2.61
C LEU A 152 18.20 -4.12 3.76
N LYS A 153 18.73 -2.96 4.16
CA LYS A 153 19.66 -2.85 5.28
C LYS A 153 19.05 -3.29 6.61
N LEU A 154 17.79 -2.94 6.88
CA LEU A 154 17.06 -3.38 8.07
C LEU A 154 16.95 -4.91 8.09
N LEU A 155 16.50 -5.51 6.99
CA LEU A 155 16.29 -6.95 6.88
C LEU A 155 17.61 -7.73 7.00
N ASP A 156 18.68 -7.25 6.36
CA ASP A 156 20.01 -7.84 6.44
C ASP A 156 20.58 -7.76 7.87
N ALA A 157 20.39 -6.62 8.57
CA ALA A 157 20.85 -6.46 9.95
C ALA A 157 20.14 -7.42 10.91
N ARG A 158 18.80 -7.58 10.78
CA ARG A 158 18.01 -8.52 11.59
C ARG A 158 18.46 -9.96 11.36
N LYS A 159 18.66 -10.34 10.09
CA LYS A 159 19.18 -11.67 9.73
C LYS A 159 20.57 -11.91 10.33
N ALA A 160 21.47 -10.93 10.27
CA ALA A 160 22.81 -11.04 10.85
C ALA A 160 22.77 -11.16 12.39
N ALA A 161 21.77 -10.57 13.04
CA ALA A 161 21.51 -10.71 14.47
C ALA A 161 20.82 -12.04 14.85
N GLY A 162 20.46 -12.88 13.88
CA GLY A 162 19.70 -14.12 14.13
C GLY A 162 18.27 -13.87 14.61
N GLU A 163 17.73 -12.67 14.37
CA GLU A 163 16.36 -12.33 14.73
C GLU A 163 15.37 -12.95 13.74
N PRO A 164 14.14 -13.28 14.20
CA PRO A 164 13.11 -13.80 13.31
C PRO A 164 12.75 -12.78 12.23
N ALA A 165 12.44 -13.31 11.04
CA ALA A 165 12.01 -12.55 9.89
C ALA A 165 10.52 -12.20 10.07
N LEU A 166 10.27 -11.04 10.69
CA LEU A 166 8.92 -10.57 11.00
C LEU A 166 8.55 -9.35 10.16
N ALA A 167 7.42 -9.43 9.47
CA ALA A 167 6.78 -8.34 8.75
C ALA A 167 6.40 -7.21 9.72
N ALA A 168 5.92 -7.55 10.92
CA ALA A 168 5.59 -6.56 11.95
C ALA A 168 6.79 -5.68 12.34
N ALA A 169 8.02 -6.23 12.29
CA ALA A 169 9.22 -5.45 12.58
C ALA A 169 9.49 -4.40 11.49
N LEU A 170 9.26 -4.74 10.21
CA LEU A 170 9.33 -3.79 9.11
C LEU A 170 8.25 -2.71 9.24
N VAL A 171 7.00 -3.10 9.54
CA VAL A 171 5.89 -2.17 9.72
C VAL A 171 6.18 -1.16 10.84
N ALA A 172 6.65 -1.65 11.99
CA ALA A 172 7.02 -0.80 13.12
C ALA A 172 8.17 0.16 12.79
N ASP A 173 9.21 -0.32 12.11
CA ASP A 173 10.34 0.51 11.69
C ASP A 173 9.91 1.61 10.71
N LEU A 174 9.06 1.29 9.74
CA LEU A 174 8.53 2.26 8.78
C LEU A 174 7.71 3.35 9.47
N ALA A 175 6.75 2.96 10.31
CA ALA A 175 5.91 3.90 11.05
C ALA A 175 6.73 4.80 11.98
N ALA A 176 7.72 4.24 12.69
CA ALA A 176 8.56 5.01 13.62
C ALA A 176 9.47 6.03 12.93
N ASN A 177 9.90 5.76 11.69
CA ASN A 177 10.91 6.57 11.02
C ASN A 177 10.34 7.50 9.94
N PHE A 178 9.18 7.18 9.38
CA PHE A 178 8.59 7.88 8.25
C PHE A 178 7.15 8.28 8.58
N PRO A 179 6.89 9.55 8.96
CA PRO A 179 5.57 10.00 9.40
C PRO A 179 4.42 9.70 8.41
N GLY A 180 4.70 9.66 7.10
CA GLY A 180 3.68 9.32 6.11
C GLY A 180 3.17 7.87 6.15
N PHE A 181 3.88 6.98 6.85
CA PHE A 181 3.48 5.60 7.14
C PHE A 181 2.83 5.43 8.52
N ASP A 182 2.88 6.44 9.39
CA ASP A 182 2.20 6.44 10.69
C ASP A 182 0.77 6.96 10.55
N ASP A 183 -0.10 6.17 9.90
CA ASP A 183 -1.52 6.47 9.71
C ASP A 183 -2.42 5.81 10.77
N VAL A 184 -1.85 5.45 11.93
CA VAL A 184 -2.57 4.82 13.06
C VAL A 184 -3.68 5.71 13.59
N ALA A 185 -3.49 7.02 13.65
CA ALA A 185 -4.53 7.95 14.13
C ALA A 185 -5.79 7.91 13.25
N THR A 186 -5.65 7.56 11.97
CA THR A 186 -6.74 7.51 10.99
C THR A 186 -7.37 6.12 10.91
N CYS A 187 -6.55 5.05 11.01
CA CYS A 187 -6.99 3.68 10.74
C CYS A 187 -6.91 2.72 11.94
N GLY A 188 -6.43 3.17 13.09
CA GLY A 188 -6.13 2.33 14.25
C GLY A 188 -4.91 1.40 14.08
N GLU A 189 -4.32 1.36 12.89
CA GLU A 189 -3.11 0.62 12.53
C GLU A 189 -2.37 1.32 11.37
N SER A 190 -1.09 0.99 11.18
CA SER A 190 -0.25 1.58 10.12
C SER A 190 -0.57 0.96 8.74
N ARG A 191 -1.76 1.21 8.20
CA ARG A 191 -2.31 0.59 6.98
C ARG A 191 -1.32 0.65 5.82
N LYS A 192 -0.72 1.83 5.54
CA LYS A 192 0.22 1.98 4.42
C LYS A 192 1.47 1.12 4.56
N ALA A 193 2.02 1.03 5.78
CA ALA A 193 3.21 0.22 6.05
C ALA A 193 2.90 -1.28 5.95
N GLN A 194 1.71 -1.70 6.43
CA GLN A 194 1.22 -3.06 6.27
C GLN A 194 0.99 -3.43 4.80
N ALA A 195 0.40 -2.52 4.01
CA ALA A 195 0.20 -2.71 2.58
C ALA A 195 1.55 -2.85 1.84
N LEU A 196 2.55 -2.04 2.19
CA LEU A 196 3.90 -2.20 1.64
C LEU A 196 4.50 -3.55 2.01
N ALA A 197 4.41 -3.97 3.28
CA ALA A 197 4.87 -5.29 3.68
C ALA A 197 4.17 -6.39 2.87
N ALA A 198 2.85 -6.35 2.74
CA ALA A 198 2.08 -7.33 1.98
C ALA A 198 2.54 -7.44 0.52
N ASP A 199 2.78 -6.30 -0.13
CA ASP A 199 3.31 -6.26 -1.50
C ASP A 199 4.71 -6.90 -1.59
N LEU A 200 5.61 -6.57 -0.64
CA LEU A 200 6.97 -7.12 -0.61
C LEU A 200 6.97 -8.63 -0.39
N PHE A 201 6.11 -9.13 0.51
CA PHE A 201 5.93 -10.56 0.72
C PHE A 201 5.40 -11.27 -0.52
N ALA A 202 4.35 -10.74 -1.15
CA ALA A 202 3.75 -11.32 -2.34
C ALA A 202 4.74 -11.35 -3.53
N ARG A 203 5.54 -10.30 -3.66
CA ARG A 203 6.47 -10.10 -4.77
C ARG A 203 7.78 -10.86 -4.61
N PHE A 204 8.34 -10.90 -3.40
CA PHE A 204 9.68 -11.42 -3.16
C PHE A 204 9.72 -12.59 -2.16
N GLY A 205 8.78 -12.68 -1.22
CA GLY A 205 8.81 -13.67 -0.13
C GLY A 205 8.11 -15.00 -0.46
N MET A 206 7.10 -14.98 -1.33
CA MET A 206 6.30 -16.15 -1.64
C MET A 206 7.09 -17.20 -2.44
N PRO A 207 7.08 -18.48 -2.04
CA PRO A 207 7.62 -19.57 -2.84
C PRO A 207 7.07 -19.54 -4.28
N THR A 208 7.93 -19.78 -5.26
CA THR A 208 7.49 -20.08 -6.62
C THR A 208 7.24 -21.58 -6.70
N ASP A 209 6.01 -21.98 -7.03
CA ASP A 209 5.72 -23.39 -7.29
C ASP A 209 6.61 -23.85 -8.45
N VAL A 210 7.40 -24.90 -8.19
CA VAL A 210 8.56 -25.33 -9.01
C VAL A 210 8.18 -25.74 -10.44
N GLY A 211 6.88 -25.79 -10.79
CA GLY A 211 6.37 -26.24 -12.09
C GLY A 211 5.82 -25.16 -13.02
N THR A 212 5.62 -23.91 -12.57
CA THR A 212 4.97 -22.85 -13.36
C THR A 212 5.76 -21.55 -13.39
N ALA A 213 7.08 -21.63 -13.12
CA ALA A 213 7.93 -20.45 -13.16
C ALA A 213 7.90 -19.84 -14.56
N ASP A 214 7.26 -18.67 -14.68
CA ASP A 214 7.43 -17.81 -15.84
C ASP A 214 8.94 -17.56 -15.97
N PRO A 215 9.58 -17.79 -17.14
CA PRO A 215 11.02 -17.72 -17.34
C PRO A 215 11.72 -16.39 -16.95
N GLY A 216 11.00 -15.41 -16.41
CA GLY A 216 11.55 -14.19 -15.81
C GLY A 216 11.40 -14.06 -14.28
N THR A 217 10.79 -15.02 -13.58
CA THR A 217 10.52 -14.88 -12.15
C THR A 217 11.77 -15.22 -11.33
N ALA A 218 12.34 -14.25 -10.62
CA ALA A 218 13.46 -14.47 -9.72
C ALA A 218 13.07 -15.46 -8.60
N ALA A 219 14.06 -16.20 -8.09
CA ALA A 219 13.85 -17.05 -6.92
C ALA A 219 13.35 -16.21 -5.72
N PRO A 220 12.55 -16.80 -4.82
CA PRO A 220 12.12 -16.11 -3.61
C PRO A 220 13.32 -15.61 -2.81
N ASP A 221 13.22 -14.38 -2.34
CA ASP A 221 14.23 -13.74 -1.52
C ASP A 221 13.87 -13.94 -0.05
N ALA A 222 14.70 -14.72 0.64
CA ALA A 222 14.52 -15.10 2.04
C ALA A 222 14.39 -13.90 2.99
N ARG A 223 14.83 -12.70 2.59
CA ARG A 223 14.65 -11.46 3.38
C ARG A 223 13.18 -11.10 3.58
N PHE A 224 12.31 -11.52 2.66
CA PHE A 224 10.88 -11.20 2.67
C PHE A 224 10.00 -12.40 3.03
N ALA A 225 10.59 -13.57 3.31
CA ALA A 225 9.84 -14.76 3.71
C ALA A 225 9.48 -14.69 5.21
N TRP A 226 8.54 -13.82 5.57
CA TRP A 226 8.22 -13.55 6.98
C TRP A 226 7.28 -14.56 7.61
N ASP A 227 7.56 -14.93 8.85
CA ASP A 227 6.80 -15.94 9.61
C ASP A 227 5.37 -15.47 9.96
N ASP A 228 5.20 -14.16 10.13
CA ASP A 228 3.95 -13.49 10.50
C ASP A 228 3.26 -12.83 9.29
N ALA A 229 3.67 -13.11 8.05
CA ALA A 229 3.07 -12.50 6.86
C ALA A 229 1.56 -12.73 6.75
N ALA A 230 1.05 -13.85 7.29
CA ALA A 230 -0.39 -14.17 7.35
C ALA A 230 -1.18 -13.27 8.33
N LEU A 231 -0.50 -12.49 9.17
CA LEU A 231 -1.10 -11.53 10.10
C LEU A 231 -1.16 -10.11 9.54
N LEU A 232 -0.53 -9.85 8.39
CA LEU A 232 -0.62 -8.54 7.73
C LEU A 232 -2.08 -8.23 7.39
N ALA A 233 -2.55 -7.05 7.76
CA ALA A 233 -3.81 -6.53 7.29
C ALA A 233 -3.70 -6.23 5.80
N GLY A 234 -4.58 -6.86 5.01
CA GLY A 234 -4.75 -6.50 3.62
C GLY A 234 -5.62 -5.26 3.52
N ASP A 235 -5.09 -4.19 2.94
CA ASP A 235 -5.96 -3.11 2.48
C ASP A 235 -6.65 -3.55 1.19
N SER A 236 -7.96 -3.75 1.31
CA SER A 236 -8.81 -4.20 0.23
C SER A 236 -9.31 -3.02 -0.62
N GLY A 237 -9.19 -1.79 -0.12
CA GLY A 237 -9.87 -0.61 -0.66
C GLY A 237 -11.40 -0.74 -0.62
N ALA A 238 -12.08 0.33 -1.02
CA ALA A 238 -13.55 0.40 -1.00
C ALA A 238 -14.22 -0.65 -1.91
N LEU A 239 -13.61 -0.94 -3.07
CA LEU A 239 -14.16 -1.90 -4.04
C LEU A 239 -14.19 -3.32 -3.49
N ALA A 240 -13.10 -3.78 -2.85
CA ALA A 240 -13.09 -5.13 -2.30
C ALA A 240 -13.97 -5.23 -1.05
N ALA A 241 -14.06 -4.17 -0.22
CA ALA A 241 -15.01 -4.13 0.88
C ALA A 241 -16.47 -4.27 0.38
N ALA A 242 -16.81 -3.55 -0.70
CA ALA A 242 -18.11 -3.67 -1.37
C ALA A 242 -18.33 -5.07 -1.97
N ALA A 243 -17.30 -5.65 -2.62
CA ALA A 243 -17.36 -7.00 -3.16
C ALA A 243 -17.57 -8.05 -2.06
N TRP A 244 -16.84 -7.96 -0.95
CA TRP A 244 -16.97 -8.85 0.20
C TRP A 244 -18.35 -8.76 0.84
N ARG A 245 -18.91 -7.55 0.95
CA ARG A 245 -20.30 -7.36 1.37
C ARG A 245 -21.29 -8.01 0.41
N GLY A 246 -21.12 -7.80 -0.91
CA GLY A 246 -21.96 -8.44 -1.93
C GLY A 246 -21.87 -9.98 -1.93
N LEU A 247 -20.74 -10.53 -1.48
CA LEU A 247 -20.51 -11.97 -1.29
C LEU A 247 -20.98 -12.48 0.09
N GLY A 248 -21.51 -11.61 0.95
CA GLY A 248 -21.95 -11.94 2.30
C GLY A 248 -20.82 -12.19 3.30
N VAL A 249 -19.57 -11.90 2.93
CA VAL A 249 -18.39 -12.05 3.79
C VAL A 249 -18.39 -10.98 4.89
N VAL A 250 -18.75 -9.75 4.54
CA VAL A 250 -18.92 -8.65 5.50
C VAL A 250 -20.40 -8.48 5.80
N ALA A 251 -20.78 -8.68 7.05
CA ALA A 251 -22.11 -8.41 7.56
C ALA A 251 -22.12 -7.05 8.26
N LEU A 252 -23.09 -6.21 7.90
CA LEU A 252 -23.31 -4.89 8.51
C LEU A 252 -24.60 -4.92 9.35
N PRO A 253 -24.71 -4.11 10.41
CA PRO A 253 -25.98 -3.86 11.09
C PRO A 253 -27.03 -3.36 10.08
N GLU A 254 -28.30 -3.70 10.29
CA GLU A 254 -29.39 -3.38 9.35
C GLU A 254 -29.42 -1.89 8.96
N ALA A 255 -29.29 -0.99 9.93
CA ALA A 255 -29.25 0.45 9.68
C ALA A 255 -28.07 0.88 8.79
N LEU A 256 -26.88 0.32 9.05
CA LEU A 256 -25.68 0.61 8.26
C LEU A 256 -25.77 -0.02 6.87
N ALA A 257 -26.30 -1.24 6.76
CA ALA A 257 -26.55 -1.91 5.49
C ALA A 257 -27.49 -1.08 4.61
N ALA A 258 -28.60 -0.60 5.17
CA ALA A 258 -29.58 0.24 4.48
C ALA A 258 -28.97 1.58 4.02
N ALA A 259 -28.13 2.21 4.84
CA ALA A 259 -27.44 3.44 4.48
C ALA A 259 -26.45 3.22 3.32
N VAL A 260 -25.63 2.16 3.40
CA VAL A 260 -24.68 1.80 2.33
C VAL A 260 -25.42 1.47 1.03
N ASP A 261 -26.48 0.66 1.07
CA ASP A 261 -27.30 0.33 -0.11
C ASP A 261 -28.02 1.54 -0.69
N GLY A 262 -28.45 2.45 0.18
CA GLY A 262 -29.13 3.69 -0.21
C GLY A 262 -28.18 4.81 -0.66
N GLY A 263 -26.87 4.56 -0.73
CA GLY A 263 -25.86 5.57 -1.06
C GLY A 263 -25.84 6.76 -0.11
N GLN A 264 -26.28 6.56 1.14
CA GLN A 264 -26.35 7.62 2.14
C GLN A 264 -24.94 7.90 2.68
N PRO A 265 -24.60 9.17 2.98
CA PRO A 265 -23.35 9.49 3.65
C PRO A 265 -23.27 8.74 5.00
N LEU A 266 -22.14 8.12 5.30
CA LEU A 266 -21.96 7.40 6.57
C LEU A 266 -21.68 8.34 7.76
N SER A 267 -21.45 9.63 7.50
CA SER A 267 -21.20 10.65 8.53
C SER A 267 -22.43 11.05 9.36
N VAL A 268 -23.63 10.55 9.00
CA VAL A 268 -24.91 10.85 9.67
C VAL A 268 -25.46 9.69 10.51
N LEU A 269 -24.72 8.59 10.64
CA LEU A 269 -25.04 7.45 11.51
C LEU A 269 -24.25 7.51 12.81
#